data_AF-A0A3M1Z922-F1
#
_entry.id   AF-A0A3M1Z922-F1
#
_cell.length_a   1.000
_cell.length_b   1.000
_cell.length_c   1.000
_cell.angle_alpha   90.00
_cell.angle_beta   90.00
_cell.angle_gamma   90.00
#
_symmetry.space_group_name_H-M   'P 1'
#
loop_
_entity.id
_entity.type
_entity.pdbx_description
1 polymer ?
#
loop_
_entity_poly.entity_id
_entity_poly.type
_entity_poly.pdbx_seq_one_letter_code
_entity_poly.pdbx_strand_id
1 'polypeptide(L)'
;MKKISDSTIQRLSKYYRSLEHLIEQGVETVSSETLADMDGITSAQVRKDLSFFGTFGKRGLGYNTHLLMNQIKEILGLTRPW
;
A
#
# COMPACT_ATOMS: atom_id res chain seq x y z
N MET A 1 -0.13 -14.06 -16.07
CA MET A 1 -0.38 -13.04 -15.01
C MET A 1 -1.46 -13.56 -14.09
N LYS A 2 -1.22 -13.65 -12.78
CA LYS A 2 -2.30 -14.00 -11.83
C LYS A 2 -3.35 -12.89 -11.87
N LYS A 3 -4.63 -13.26 -12.03
CA LYS A 3 -5.75 -12.32 -11.96
C LYS A 3 -5.79 -11.75 -10.54
N ILE A 4 -5.53 -10.46 -10.40
CA ILE A 4 -5.68 -9.77 -9.12
C ILE A 4 -7.18 -9.75 -8.77
N SER A 5 -7.54 -10.09 -7.55
CA SER A 5 -8.94 -10.09 -7.14
C SER A 5 -9.44 -8.67 -6.89
N ASP A 6 -10.71 -8.41 -7.15
CA ASP A 6 -11.37 -7.13 -6.87
C ASP A 6 -11.19 -6.72 -5.39
N SER A 7 -11.16 -7.70 -4.48
CA SER A 7 -10.89 -7.48 -3.06
C SER A 7 -9.48 -6.91 -2.80
N THR A 8 -8.47 -7.29 -3.59
CA THR A 8 -7.12 -6.71 -3.49
C THR A 8 -7.12 -5.28 -4.00
N ILE A 9 -7.83 -4.98 -5.08
CA ILE A 9 -7.98 -3.61 -5.60
C ILE A 9 -8.67 -2.70 -4.58
N GLN A 10 -9.74 -3.19 -3.93
CA GLN A 10 -10.39 -2.45 -2.85
C GLN A 10 -9.44 -2.19 -1.67
N ARG A 11 -8.64 -3.17 -1.26
CA ARG A 11 -7.64 -2.97 -0.19
C ARG A 11 -6.54 -1.99 -0.58
N LEU A 12 -6.05 -2.04 -1.81
CA LEU A 12 -5.09 -1.05 -2.32
C LEU A 12 -5.65 0.38 -2.24
N SER A 13 -6.94 0.55 -2.53
CA SER A 13 -7.60 1.86 -2.39
C SER A 13 -7.65 2.33 -0.93
N LYS A 14 -7.79 1.40 0.04
CA LYS A 14 -7.69 1.73 1.47
C LYS A 14 -6.26 2.09 1.88
N TYR A 15 -5.27 1.28 1.49
CA TYR A 15 -3.87 1.58 1.73
C TYR A 15 -3.47 2.96 1.20
N TYR A 16 -3.94 3.34 0.00
CA TYR A 16 -3.69 4.67 -0.56
C TYR A 16 -4.14 5.79 0.40
N ARG A 17 -5.35 5.70 0.94
CA ARG A 17 -5.90 6.70 1.88
C ARG A 17 -5.17 6.69 3.22
N SER A 18 -4.82 5.51 3.72
CA SER A 18 -4.02 5.36 4.95
C SER A 18 -2.63 5.99 4.78
N LEU A 19 -2.01 5.82 3.61
CA LEU A 19 -0.71 6.42 3.30
C LEU A 19 -0.79 7.94 3.13
N GLU A 20 -1.84 8.44 2.49
CA GLU A 20 -2.11 9.88 2.38
C GLU A 20 -2.17 10.52 3.77
N HIS A 21 -2.94 9.92 4.68
CA HIS A 21 -3.02 10.37 6.08
C HIS A 21 -1.65 10.34 6.78
N LEU A 22 -0.87 9.26 6.63
CA LEU A 22 0.45 9.15 7.25
C LEU A 22 1.43 10.20 6.71
N ILE A 23 1.37 10.49 5.41
CA ILE A 23 2.19 11.54 4.77
C ILE A 23 1.83 12.91 5.32
N GLU A 24 0.55 13.22 5.50
CA GLU A 24 0.10 14.47 6.12
C GLU A 24 0.62 14.62 7.56
N GLN A 25 0.83 13.51 8.28
CA GLN A 25 1.43 13.49 9.61
C GLN A 25 2.98 13.49 9.60
N GLY A 26 3.63 13.57 8.43
CA GLY A 26 5.08 13.58 8.29
C GLY A 26 5.75 12.21 8.51
N VAL A 27 5.00 11.11 8.40
CA VAL A 27 5.53 9.76 8.56
C VAL A 27 6.23 9.33 7.26
N GLU A 28 7.55 9.14 7.31
CA GLU A 28 8.34 8.75 6.14
C GLU A 28 8.30 7.25 5.83
N THR A 29 8.19 6.40 6.87
CA THR A 29 8.12 4.95 6.72
C THR A 29 7.01 4.33 7.55
N VAL A 30 6.38 3.28 7.03
CA VAL A 30 5.30 2.56 7.69
C VAL A 30 5.54 1.05 7.64
N SER A 31 5.20 0.35 8.72
CA SER A 31 5.29 -1.11 8.77
C SER A 31 4.04 -1.76 8.17
N SER A 32 4.15 -3.04 7.80
CA SER A 32 2.96 -3.83 7.41
C SER A 32 2.00 -4.06 8.56
N GLU A 33 2.46 -4.00 9.80
CA GLU A 33 1.62 -4.10 11.00
C GLU A 33 0.80 -2.84 11.20
N THR A 34 1.43 -1.67 11.12
CA THR A 34 0.75 -0.38 11.23
C THR A 34 -0.33 -0.19 10.14
N LEU A 35 -0.02 -0.50 8.88
CA LEU A 35 -1.03 -0.46 7.80
C LEU A 35 -2.17 -1.46 8.05
N ALA A 36 -1.85 -2.64 8.57
CA ALA A 36 -2.86 -3.65 8.86
C ALA A 36 -3.82 -3.21 9.97
N ASP A 37 -3.29 -2.57 11.02
CA ASP A 37 -4.07 -2.03 12.12
C ASP A 37 -5.01 -0.90 11.66
N MET A 38 -4.51 0.02 10.82
CA MET A 38 -5.30 1.11 10.24
C MET A 38 -6.46 0.60 9.37
N ASP A 39 -6.24 -0.49 8.62
CA ASP A 39 -7.19 -1.02 7.65
C ASP A 39 -8.01 -2.22 8.15
N GLY A 40 -7.80 -2.64 9.41
CA GLY A 40 -8.54 -3.73 10.06
C GLY A 40 -8.27 -5.11 9.45
N ILE A 41 -7.02 -5.37 9.04
CA ILE A 41 -6.60 -6.63 8.43
C ILE A 41 -5.35 -7.20 9.10
N THR A 42 -4.75 -8.25 8.55
CA THR A 42 -3.50 -8.80 9.06
C THR A 42 -2.29 -8.26 8.30
N SER A 43 -1.18 -8.11 9.03
CA SER A 43 0.13 -7.75 8.46
C SER A 43 0.57 -8.72 7.35
N ALA A 44 0.19 -10.00 7.46
CA ALA A 44 0.41 -11.01 6.42
C ALA A 44 -0.40 -10.72 5.14
N GLN A 45 -1.64 -10.24 5.27
CA GLN A 45 -2.47 -9.87 4.13
C GLN A 45 -1.91 -8.64 3.41
N VAL A 46 -1.44 -7.62 4.14
CA VAL A 46 -0.74 -6.46 3.56
C VAL A 46 0.46 -6.92 2.72
N ARG A 47 1.36 -7.73 3.31
CA ARG A 47 2.54 -8.24 2.59
C ARG A 47 2.17 -9.04 1.34
N LYS A 48 1.12 -9.86 1.42
CA LYS A 48 0.63 -10.66 0.30
C LYS A 48 0.05 -9.79 -0.80
N ASP A 49 -0.71 -8.75 -0.47
CA ASP A 49 -1.26 -7.83 -1.45
C ASP A 49 -0.15 -7.08 -2.18
N LEU A 50 0.80 -6.52 -1.43
CA LEU A 50 1.91 -5.79 -2.00
C LEU A 50 2.82 -6.70 -2.84
N SER A 51 3.08 -7.94 -2.41
CA SER A 51 3.99 -8.84 -3.17
C SER A 51 3.51 -9.18 -4.59
N PHE A 52 2.23 -9.00 -4.92
CA PHE A 52 1.74 -9.16 -6.30
C PHE A 52 2.30 -8.11 -7.27
N PHE A 53 2.76 -6.96 -6.76
CA PHE A 53 3.14 -5.80 -7.57
C PHE A 53 4.64 -5.50 -7.54
N GLY A 54 5.43 -6.37 -6.89
CA GLY A 54 6.88 -6.25 -6.81
C GLY A 54 7.41 -6.28 -5.38
N THR A 55 8.64 -5.81 -5.22
CA THR A 55 9.32 -5.73 -3.93
C THR A 55 9.08 -4.36 -3.32
N PHE A 56 8.47 -4.34 -2.13
CA PHE A 56 8.17 -3.13 -1.40
C PHE A 56 9.01 -3.07 -0.13
N GLY A 57 9.66 -1.92 0.10
CA GLY A 57 10.39 -1.63 1.33
C GLY A 57 11.71 -2.38 1.49
N LYS A 58 12.36 -2.16 2.64
CA LYS A 58 13.60 -2.84 3.04
C LYS A 58 13.35 -3.56 4.36
N ARG A 59 13.84 -4.81 4.49
CA ARG A 59 13.68 -5.61 5.72
C ARG A 59 14.15 -4.81 6.93
N GLY A 60 13.29 -4.69 7.95
CA GLY A 60 13.57 -3.94 9.18
C GLY A 60 13.30 -2.43 9.12
N LEU A 61 12.99 -1.85 7.96
CA LEU A 61 12.76 -0.41 7.78
C LEU A 61 11.32 -0.05 7.40
N GLY A 62 10.52 -1.04 6.99
CA GLY A 62 9.17 -0.83 6.50
C GLY A 62 9.12 -0.32 5.06
N TYR A 63 7.99 0.25 4.69
CA TYR A 63 7.70 0.84 3.39
C TYR A 63 7.86 2.35 3.47
N ASN A 64 8.57 2.96 2.52
CA ASN A 64 8.53 4.42 2.39
C ASN A 64 7.13 4.84 1.96
N THR A 65 6.49 5.74 2.71
CA THR A 65 5.08 6.11 2.54
C THR A 65 4.81 6.75 1.18
N HIS A 66 5.65 7.70 0.77
CA HIS A 66 5.54 8.37 -0.53
C HIS A 66 5.73 7.42 -1.71
N LEU A 67 6.79 6.59 -1.68
CA LEU A 67 7.05 5.63 -2.75
C LEU A 67 5.93 4.59 -2.87
N LEU A 68 5.48 4.04 -1.74
CA LEU A 68 4.39 3.08 -1.72
C LEU A 68 3.08 3.69 -2.24
N MET A 69 2.75 4.91 -1.81
CA MET A 69 1.55 5.62 -2.27
C MET A 69 1.58 5.85 -3.79
N ASN A 70 2.72 6.29 -4.34
CA ASN A 70 2.89 6.51 -5.77
C ASN A 70 2.73 5.21 -6.57
N GLN A 71 3.31 4.10 -6.11
CA GLN A 71 3.15 2.81 -6.77
C GLN A 71 1.70 2.32 -6.74
N ILE A 72 1.01 2.47 -5.60
CA ILE A 72 -0.41 2.14 -5.49
C ILE A 72 -1.26 3.02 -6.42
N LYS A 73 -0.93 4.32 -6.53
CA LYS A 73 -1.59 5.25 -7.45
C LYS A 73 -1.49 4.79 -8.91
N GLU A 74 -0.31 4.33 -9.32
CA GLU A 74 -0.07 3.76 -10.66
C GLU A 74 -0.87 2.47 -10.88
N ILE A 75 -0.87 1.57 -9.89
CA ILE A 75 -1.62 0.29 -9.95
C ILE A 75 -3.12 0.53 -10.11
N LEU A 76 -3.67 1.53 -9.41
CA LEU A 76 -5.08 1.89 -9.48
C LEU A 76 -5.43 2.70 -10.74
N GLY A 77 -4.45 3.06 -11.57
CA GLY A 77 -4.67 3.85 -12.79
C GLY A 77 -5.02 5.31 -12.53
N LEU A 78 -4.75 5.83 -11.33
CA LEU A 78 -5.04 7.21 -10.92
C LEU A 78 -4.04 8.24 -11.49
N THR A 79 -3.16 7.82 -12.40
CA THR A 79 -2.11 8.65 -13.03
C THR A 79 -2.47 9.15 -14.43
N ARG A 80 -3.65 8.79 -14.99
CA ARG A 80 -4.08 9.31 -16.30
C ARG A 80 -5.02 10.51 -16.16
N PRO A 81 -4.69 11.67 -16.75
CA PRO A 81 -5.72 12.66 -17.09
C PRO A 81 -6.64 12.04 -18.15
N TRP A 82 -7.94 12.24 -17.98
CA TRP A 82 -8.99 11.79 -18.90
C TRP A 82 -8.93 12.56 -20.21
#